data_AF-R7RT92-F1
#
_entry.id   AF-R7RT92-F1
#
_cell.length_a   1.000
_cell.length_b   1.000
_cell.length_c   1.000
_cell.angle_alpha   90.00
_cell.angle_beta   90.00
_cell.angle_gamma   90.00
#
_symmetry.space_group_name_H-M   'P 1'
#
loop_
_entity.id
_entity.type
_entity.pdbx_description
1 polymer ?
#
loop_
_entity_poly.entity_id
_entity_poly.type
_entity_poly.pdbx_seq_one_letter_code
_entity_poly.pdbx_strand_id
1 'polypeptide(L)' 'MEDKILLKNFKNIVEFLGEVYGSTCEIALYDLTEGKNEVCAICNNNLSGRKVGDPLTKT' A
#
# COMPACT_ATOMS: atom_id res chain seq x y z
N MET A 1 -5.20 3.16 18.20
CA MET A 1 -6.52 2.66 17.73
C MET A 1 -6.99 3.47 16.53
N GLU A 2 -6.83 4.79 16.55
CA GLU A 2 -7.08 5.72 15.44
C GLU A 2 -6.31 5.37 14.16
N ASP A 3 -5.00 5.13 14.24
CA ASP A 3 -4.16 4.85 13.05
C ASP A 3 -4.63 3.62 12.27
N LYS A 4 -5.14 2.61 12.97
CA LYS A 4 -5.67 1.39 12.34
C LYS A 4 -6.96 1.66 11.56
N ILE A 5 -7.79 2.59 12.05
CA ILE A 5 -9.01 3.03 11.37
C ILE A 5 -8.63 3.86 10.14
N LEU A 6 -7.66 4.77 10.29
CA LEU A 6 -7.16 5.60 9.19
C LEU A 6 -6.59 4.75 8.05
N LEU A 7 -5.68 3.81 8.37
CA LEU A 7 -5.11 2.90 7.37
C LEU A 7 -6.18 2.04 6.69
N LYS A 8 -7.20 1.58 7.43
CA LYS A 8 -8.33 0.84 6.85
C LYS A 8 -9.06 1.68 5.80
N ASN A 9 -9.31 2.97 6.06
CA ASN A 9 -9.97 3.86 5.10
C ASN A 9 -9.10 4.10 3.86
N PHE A 10 -7.77 4.22 4.05
CA PHE A 10 -6.84 4.35 2.92
C PHE A 10 -6.75 3.10 2.04
N LYS A 11 -7.05 1.90 2.55
CA LYS A 11 -7.12 0.70 1.70
C LYS A 11 -8.17 0.83 0.60
N ASN A 12 -9.33 1.40 0.91
CA ASN A 12 -10.37 1.66 -0.09
C ASN A 12 -9.88 2.67 -1.15
N ILE A 13 -9.05 3.64 -0.74
CA ILE A 13 -8.43 4.60 -1.66
C ILE A 13 -7.41 3.90 -2.56
N VAL A 14 -6.60 2.97 -2.04
CA VAL A 14 -5.68 2.16 -2.84
C VAL A 14 -6.42 1.42 -3.95
N GLU A 15 -7.51 0.73 -3.61
CA GLU A 15 -8.34 0.02 -4.59
C GLU A 15 -8.93 0.97 -5.64
N PHE A 16 -9.54 2.07 -5.21
CA PHE A 16 -10.08 3.09 -6.10
C PHE A 16 -9.03 3.65 -7.06
N LEU A 17 -7.85 4.03 -6.57
CA LEU A 17 -6.77 4.54 -7.42
C LEU A 17 -6.25 3.45 -8.36
N GLY A 18 -6.23 2.19 -7.93
CA GLY A 18 -5.90 1.05 -8.77
C GLY A 18 -6.80 0.91 -10.00
N GLU A 19 -8.11 1.13 -9.81
CA GLU A 19 -9.08 1.13 -10.91
C GLU A 19 -8.91 2.37 -11.81
N VAL A 20 -8.73 3.55 -11.22
CA VAL A 20 -8.58 4.82 -11.96
C VAL A 20 -7.35 4.83 -12.87
N TYR A 21 -6.21 4.37 -12.37
CA TYR A 21 -4.96 4.36 -13.14
C TYR A 21 -4.76 3.09 -13.97
N GLY A 22 -5.49 2.02 -13.67
CA GLY A 22 -5.38 0.74 -14.36
C GLY A 22 -4.03 0.04 -14.13
N SER A 23 -3.83 -1.09 -14.82
CA SER A 23 -2.72 -2.03 -14.56
C SER A 23 -1.31 -1.51 -14.89
N THR A 24 -1.18 -0.27 -15.37
CA THR A 24 0.10 0.38 -15.69
C THR A 24 0.64 1.21 -14.54
N CYS A 25 -0.11 1.36 -13.45
CA CYS A 25 0.31 2.05 -12.24
C CYS A 25 0.08 1.17 -11.02
N GLU A 26 1.12 1.00 -10.22
CA GLU A 26 1.08 0.28 -8.95
C GLU A 26 0.86 1.29 -7.82
N ILE A 27 -0.12 1.03 -6.95
CA ILE A 27 -0.42 1.88 -5.79
C ILE A 27 -0.12 1.06 -4.53
N ALA A 28 0.78 1.56 -3.69
CA ALA A 28 1.17 0.93 -2.43
C ALA A 28 0.92 1.88 -1.26
N LEU A 29 0.24 1.38 -0.22
CA LEU A 29 0.05 2.07 1.06
C LEU A 29 1.05 1.52 2.07
N TYR A 30 1.85 2.41 2.63
CA TYR A 30 2.82 2.06 3.68
C TYR A 30 2.26 2.39 5.06
N ASP A 31 2.46 1.46 6.00
CA ASP A 31 2.30 1.73 7.43
C ASP A 31 3.64 2.24 7.98
N LEU A 32 3.70 3.55 8.23
CA LEU A 32 4.88 4.24 8.78
C LEU A 32 4.82 4.36 10.31
N THR A 33 3.92 3.63 10.97
CA THR A 33 3.95 3.51 12.44
C THR A 33 5.31 2.95 12.85
N GLU A 34 5.89 3.52 13.90
CA GLU A 34 7.18 3.13 14.43
C GLU A 34 7.27 1.59 14.59
N GLY A 35 8.32 1.00 14.01
CA GLY A 35 8.56 -0.44 14.05
C GLY A 35 7.86 -1.29 12.97
N LYS A 36 7.02 -0.73 12.11
CA LYS A 36 6.43 -1.46 10.97
C LYS A 36 7.13 -1.16 9.65
N ASN A 37 7.07 0.09 9.18
CA ASN A 37 7.74 0.58 7.97
C ASN A 37 7.61 -0.34 6.75
N GLU A 38 6.39 -0.82 6.49
CA GLU A 38 6.09 -1.86 5.50
C GLU A 38 4.84 -1.55 4.68
N VAL A 39 4.70 -2.19 3.52
CA VAL A 39 3.49 -2.14 2.70
C VAL A 39 2.33 -2.82 3.45
N CYS A 40 1.23 -2.11 3.70
CA CYS A 40 0.04 -2.66 4.38
C CYS A 40 -1.18 -2.83 3.46
N ALA A 41 -1.14 -2.28 2.24
CA ALA A 41 -2.04 -2.60 1.13
C ALA A 41 -1.36 -2.25 -0.20
N ILE A 42 -1.70 -2.98 -1.27
CA ILE A 42 -1.15 -2.75 -2.61
C ILE A 42 -2.15 -3.21 -3.67
N CYS A 43 -2.26 -2.48 -4.78
CA CYS A 43 -3.00 -2.88 -5.98
C CYS A 43 -2.11 -2.76 -7.22
N ASN A 44 -2.48 -3.49 -8.29
CA ASN A 44 -1.71 -3.56 -9.53
C ASN A 44 -0.23 -3.90 -9.27
N ASN A 45 0.02 -4.89 -8.40
CA ASN A 45 1.33 -5.26 -7.87
C ASN A 45 2.23 -6.04 -8.86
N ASN A 46 2.10 -5.74 -10.15
CA ASN A 46 2.79 -6.42 -11.26
C ASN A 46 4.03 -5.65 -11.76
N LEU A 47 4.31 -4.45 -11.23
CA LEU A 47 5.37 -3.58 -11.74
C LEU A 47 6.65 -3.65 -10.91
N SER A 48 6.56 -3.52 -9.58
CA SER A 48 7.76 -3.49 -8.72
C SER A 48 8.09 -4.86 -8.09
N GLY A 49 7.16 -5.83 -8.22
CA GLY A 49 7.20 -7.11 -7.52
C GLY A 49 7.01 -6.97 -6.01
N ARG A 50 6.53 -5.81 -5.53
CA ARG A 50 6.22 -5.61 -4.11
C ARG A 50 4.95 -6.35 -3.71
N LYS A 51 4.87 -6.71 -2.43
CA LYS A 51 3.69 -7.28 -1.77
C LYS A 51 3.53 -6.70 -0.36
N VAL A 52 2.37 -6.95 0.25
CA VAL A 52 2.14 -6.63 1.67
C VAL A 52 3.24 -7.24 2.54
N GLY A 53 3.78 -6.45 3.46
CA GLY A 53 4.92 -6.80 4.32
C GLY A 53 6.30 -6.46 3.74
N ASP A 54 6.39 -6.05 2.47
CA ASP A 54 7.67 -5.59 1.94
C ASP A 54 8.08 -4.25 2.56
N PRO A 55 9.38 -4.03 2.82
CA PRO A 55 9.86 -2.82 3.49
C PRO A 55 9.72 -1.59 2.60
N LEU A 56 9.70 -0.43 3.24
CA LEU A 56 9.72 0.88 2.57
C LEU A 56 10.85 1.00 1.54
N THR A 57 12.05 0.53 1.91
CA THR A 57 13.24 0.54 1.05
C THR A 57 13.80 -0.88 0.91
N LYS A 58 14.12 -1.30 -0.32
CA LYS A 58 14.89 -2.53 -0.56
C LYS A 58 16.39 -2.18 -0.41
N THR A 59 17.10 -2.91 0.45
CA THR A 59 18.57 -2.82 0.59
C THR A 59 19.26 -3.74 -0.41
#